data_AF-A0A370G247-F1
#
_entry.id   AF-A0A370G247-F1
#
_cell.length_a   1.000
_cell.length_b   1.000
_cell.length_c   1.000
_cell.angle_alpha   90.00
_cell.angle_beta   90.00
_cell.angle_gamma   90.00
#
_symmetry.space_group_name_H-M   'P 1'
#
loop_
_entity.id
_entity.type
_entity.pdbx_description
1 polymer ?
#
loop_
_entity_poly.entity_id
_entity_poly.type
_entity_poly.pdbx_seq_one_letter_code
_entity_poly.pdbx_strand_id
1 'polypeptide(L)' 'MLSLFQTYAVGLFLYFPEDKREYIPAGITMGIFVILAVIAFRVVVYISKKEEKKTKEIEEHYNKINGSKHP' A
#
# COMPACT_ATOMS: atom_id res chain seq x y z
N MET A 1 14.25 -28.96 3.84
CA MET A 1 13.45 -27.83 3.31
C MET A 1 13.35 -26.67 4.33
N LEU A 2 13.01 -26.91 5.60
CA LEU A 2 13.08 -25.87 6.67
C LEU A 2 14.50 -25.31 6.91
N SER A 3 15.52 -26.15 6.81
CA SER A 3 16.93 -25.77 7.03
C SER A 3 17.46 -24.75 6.00
N LEU A 4 17.04 -24.85 4.73
CA LEU A 4 17.40 -23.86 3.72
C LEU A 4 16.77 -22.49 4.05
N PHE A 5 15.50 -22.50 4.43
CA PHE A 5 14.78 -21.28 4.81
C PHE A 5 15.40 -20.60 6.04
N GLN A 6 15.83 -21.37 7.05
CA GLN A 6 16.54 -20.85 8.22
C GLN A 6 17.87 -20.18 7.83
N THR A 7 18.67 -20.80 6.95
CA THR A 7 19.95 -20.25 6.48
C THR A 7 19.76 -18.97 5.66
N TYR A 8 18.75 -18.93 4.79
CA TYR A 8 18.42 -17.70 4.05
C TYR A 8 17.89 -16.59 4.97
N ALA A 9 17.03 -16.92 5.94
CA ALA A 9 16.44 -15.92 6.83
C ALA A 9 17.47 -15.31 7.81
N VAL A 10 18.38 -16.11 8.38
CA VAL A 10 19.39 -15.63 9.35
C VAL A 10 20.62 -15.04 8.64
N GLY A 11 21.01 -15.57 7.47
CA GLY A 11 22.19 -15.11 6.72
C GLY A 11 22.03 -13.76 6.02
N LEU A 12 20.80 -13.34 5.69
CA LEU A 12 20.54 -12.10 4.96
C LEU A 12 20.58 -10.81 5.80
N PHE A 13 20.50 -10.90 7.14
CA PHE A 13 20.29 -9.71 7.99
C PHE A 13 21.38 -9.44 9.03
N LEU A 14 22.31 -10.39 9.27
CA LEU A 14 23.37 -10.25 10.28
C LEU A 14 24.79 -10.18 9.69
N TYR A 15 24.94 -10.17 8.36
CA TYR A 15 26.21 -9.85 7.73
C TYR A 15 26.33 -8.33 7.58
N PHE A 16 27.19 -7.72 8.41
CA PHE A 16 27.54 -6.31 8.27
C PHE A 16 28.83 -6.19 7.46
N PRO A 17 28.77 -5.77 6.19
CA PRO A 17 29.99 -5.55 5.42
C PRO A 17 30.87 -4.47 6.06
N GLU A 18 32.18 -4.73 6.06
CA GLU A 18 33.22 -3.79 6.48
C GLU A 18 33.22 -2.56 5.54
N ASP A 19 33.03 -2.79 4.24
CA ASP A 19 32.88 -1.74 3.25
C ASP A 19 31.43 -1.27 3.10
N LYS A 20 31.19 0.03 3.30
CA LYS A 20 29.85 0.62 3.22
C LYS A 20 29.25 0.60 1.83
N ARG A 21 30.06 0.44 0.78
CA ARG A 21 29.60 0.35 -0.62
C ARG A 21 28.71 -0.87 -0.85
N GLU A 22 28.89 -1.94 -0.09
CA GLU A 22 28.07 -3.16 -0.18
C GLU A 22 26.61 -2.94 0.26
N TYR A 23 26.28 -1.85 0.99
CA TYR A 23 24.90 -1.50 1.32
C TYR A 23 24.16 -0.73 0.22
N ILE A 24 24.85 -0.20 -0.79
CA ILE A 24 24.24 0.60 -1.87
C ILE A 24 23.08 -0.15 -2.55
N PRO A 25 23.20 -1.44 -2.90
CA PRO A 25 22.09 -2.20 -3.49
C PRO A 25 20.87 -2.31 -2.56
N ALA A 26 21.09 -2.44 -1.25
CA ALA A 26 20.02 -2.49 -0.27
C ALA A 26 19.29 -1.14 -0.16
N GLY A 27 20.05 -0.04 -0.15
CA GLY A 27 19.48 1.32 -0.16
C GLY A 27 18.65 1.62 -1.41
N ILE A 28 19.12 1.20 -2.59
CA ILE A 28 18.37 1.34 -3.85
C ILE A 28 17.08 0.52 -3.80
N THR A 29 17.17 -0.74 -3.38
CA THR A 29 16.01 -1.63 -3.28
C THR A 29 14.97 -1.06 -2.31
N MET A 30 15.39 -0.64 -1.12
CA MET A 30 14.53 0.02 -0.14
C MET A 30 13.88 1.27 -0.73
N GLY A 31 14.65 2.12 -1.42
CA GLY A 31 14.13 3.32 -2.07
C GLY A 31 13.03 3.02 -3.08
N ILE A 32 13.24 2.03 -3.97
CA ILE A 32 12.25 1.60 -4.96
C ILE A 32 10.96 1.13 -4.27
N PHE A 33 11.07 0.26 -3.25
CA PHE A 33 9.90 -0.25 -2.54
C PHE A 33 9.12 0.85 -1.82
N VAL A 34 9.81 1.82 -1.20
CA VAL A 34 9.16 2.96 -0.56
C VAL A 34 8.42 3.82 -1.59
N ILE A 35 9.06 4.11 -2.73
CA ILE A 35 8.43 4.88 -3.81
C ILE A 35 7.18 4.16 -4.32
N LEU A 36 7.27 2.86 -4.58
CA LEU A 36 6.13 2.04 -5.00
C LEU A 36 5.02 2.00 -3.96
N ALA A 37 5.36 1.88 -2.67
CA ALA A 37 4.38 1.89 -1.59
C ALA A 37 3.63 3.23 -1.50
N VAL A 38 4.34 4.35 -1.63
CA VAL A 38 3.72 5.68 -1.65
C VAL A 38 2.80 5.82 -2.87
N ILE A 39 3.23 5.40 -4.06
CA ILE A 39 2.41 5.45 -5.27
C ILE A 39 1.15 4.59 -5.08
N ALA A 40 1.30 3.34 -4.63
CA ALA A 40 0.18 2.45 -4.39
C ALA A 40 -0.82 3.05 -3.40
N PHE A 41 -0.34 3.61 -2.28
CA PHE A 41 -1.20 4.27 -1.30
C PHE A 41 -1.97 5.45 -1.89
N ARG A 42 -1.31 6.29 -2.70
CA ARG A 42 -1.95 7.42 -3.39
C ARG A 42 -3.01 6.96 -4.39
N VAL A 43 -2.75 5.89 -5.13
CA VAL A 43 -3.71 5.30 -6.09
C VAL A 43 -4.96 4.80 -5.37
N VAL A 44 -4.80 4.07 -4.26
CA VAL A 44 -5.92 3.57 -3.45
C VAL A 44 -6.77 4.73 -2.95
N VAL A 45 -6.16 5.74 -2.33
CA VAL A 45 -6.89 6.92 -1.82
C VAL A 45 -7.65 7.66 -2.94
N TYR A 46 -7.06 7.77 -4.12
CA TYR A 46 -7.72 8.41 -5.27
C TYR A 46 -8.97 7.63 -5.71
N ILE A 47 -8.85 6.30 -5.82
CA ILE A 47 -9.98 5.44 -6.20
C ILE A 47 -11.09 5.52 -5.14
N SER A 48 -10.74 5.41 -3.85
CA SER A 48 -11.71 5.47 -2.75
C SER A 48 -12.53 6.77 -2.76
N LYS A 49 -11.89 7.92 -3.02
CA LYS A 49 -12.60 9.21 -3.11
C LYS A 49 -13.57 9.26 -4.29
N LYS A 50 -13.22 8.63 -5.42
CA LYS A 50 -14.08 8.56 -6.60
C LYS A 50 -15.31 7.68 -6.33
N GLU A 51 -15.14 6.60 -5.61
CA GLU A 51 -16.23 5.71 -5.21
C GLU A 51 -17.14 6.37 -4.17
N GLU A 52 -16.55 7.02 -3.16
CA GLU A 52 -17.31 7.75 -2.13
C GLU A 52 -18.25 8.79 -2.77
N LYS A 53 -17.76 9.56 -3.75
CA LYS A 53 -18.58 10.55 -4.45
C LYS A 53 -19.78 9.91 -5.18
N LYS A 54 -19.56 8.80 -5.87
CA LYS A 54 -20.64 8.07 -6.57
C LYS A 54 -21.68 7.55 -5.60
N THR A 55 -21.26 7.00 -4.45
CA THR A 55 -22.17 6.51 -3.42
C THR A 55 -23.03 7.63 -2.85
N LYS A 56 -22.43 8.79 -2.55
CA LYS A 56 -23.18 9.96 -2.07
C LYS A 56 -24.23 10.44 -3.06
N GLU A 57 -23.91 10.48 -4.36
CA GLU A 57 -24.87 10.86 -5.41
C GLU A 57 -26.07 9.88 -5.47
N ILE A 58 -25.82 8.58 -5.28
CA ILE A 58 -26.87 7.55 -5.23
C ILE A 58 -27.74 7.71 -3.97
N GLU A 59 -27.13 7.91 -2.80
CA GLU A 59 -27.84 8.13 -1.54
C GLU A 59 -28.72 9.39 -1.58
N GLU A 60 -28.18 10.50 -2.11
CA GLU A 60 -28.95 11.73 -2.29
C GLU A 60 -30.14 11.53 -3.23
N HIS A 61 -29.95 10.81 -4.34
CA HIS A 61 -31.04 10.47 -5.25
C HIS A 61 -32.09 9.59 -4.56
N TYR A 62 -31.67 8.57 -3.81
CA TYR A 62 -32.55 7.66 -3.07
C TYR A 62 -33.34 8.38 -1.96
N ASN A 63 -32.70 9.32 -1.26
CA ASN A 63 -33.35 10.15 -0.24
C ASN A 63 -34.33 11.16 -0.85
N LYS A 64 -34.06 11.70 -2.04
CA LYS A 64 -35.01 12.59 -2.73
C LYS A 64 -36.28 11.86 -3.19
N ILE A 65 -36.16 10.62 -3.68
CA ILE A 65 -37.31 9.80 -4.12
C ILE A 65 -38.09 9.17 -2.96
N ASN A 66 -37.46 8.84 -1.83
CA ASN A 66 -38.13 8.22 -0.68
C ASN A 66 -38.47 9.18 0.45
N GLY A 67 -37.76 10.30 0.58
CA GLY A 67 -38.06 11.38 1.53
C GLY A 67 -39.36 12.13 1.22
N SER A 68 -39.96 11.92 0.04
CA SER A 68 -41.32 12.36 -0.29
C SER A 68 -42.42 11.40 0.18
N LYS A 69 -42.08 10.31 0.89
CA LYS A 69 -43.00 9.27 1.34
C LYS A 69 -43.14 9.14 2.86
N HIS A 70 -42.56 10.05 3.64
CA HIS A 70 -42.83 10.13 5.07
C HIS A 70 -43.48 11.49 5.41
N PRO A 71 -44.80 11.56 5.60
CA PRO A 71 -45.43 12.67 6.34
C PRO A 71 -45.03 12.62 7.82
#